data_AF-A0AA39SBS2-F1
#
_entry.id   AF-A0AA39SBS2-F1
#
_cell.length_a   1.000
_cell.length_b   1.000
_cell.length_c   1.000
_cell.angle_alpha   90.00
_cell.angle_beta   90.00
_cell.angle_gamma   90.00
#
_symmetry.space_group_name_H-M   'P 1'
#
loop_
_entity.id
_entity.type
_entity.pdbx_description
1 polymer ?
#
loop_
_entity_poly.entity_id
_entity_poly.type
_entity_poly.pdbx_seq_one_letter_code
_entity_poly.pdbx_strand_id
1 'polypeptide(L)'
;MIPTEMIFGGGSPFGYDPNKVPRLGVIPRYAKDESEMRWFNVPGFNILHAINAWDEDDGNTIVMVAPNVLSVEHALERLDLVHNLVEKVRIDLKTGIVTRKPMSARNLDFGVINQGYVGKKNKYVYAAVGDPLPKISGVVKLDVSKGEREECIVATRLYGGACYGGEPIFVPKQPDNPEAEEDDGYVVSYVHDEKSGESRFLVMDAKSAHLEIVAAVKLPRRVPYGFHGLFVRKNELDKL
;
A
#
# COMPACT_ATOMS: atom_id res chain seq x y z
N MET A 1 19.54 9.46 17.25
CA MET A 1 19.35 10.94 17.40
C MET A 1 19.14 11.29 18.87
N ILE A 2 19.72 12.39 19.38
CA ILE A 2 19.63 12.74 20.81
C ILE A 2 18.42 13.69 21.04
N PRO A 3 17.41 13.32 21.84
CA PRO A 3 16.17 14.10 22.01
C PRO A 3 16.35 15.57 22.41
N THR A 4 17.44 15.89 23.13
CA THR A 4 17.76 17.26 23.53
C THR A 4 18.15 18.16 22.37
N GLU A 5 18.77 17.64 21.31
CA GLU A 5 19.11 18.42 20.12
C GLU A 5 17.86 18.83 19.32
N MET A 6 16.80 18.01 19.36
CA MET A 6 15.53 18.28 18.66
C MET A 6 14.73 19.40 19.33
N ILE A 7 14.66 19.39 20.67
CA ILE A 7 13.84 20.34 21.42
C ILE A 7 14.46 21.75 21.43
N PHE A 8 15.80 21.83 21.52
CA PHE A 8 16.49 23.11 21.71
C PHE A 8 17.23 23.61 20.47
N GLY A 9 17.47 22.76 19.47
CA GLY A 9 18.25 23.08 18.27
C GLY A 9 17.43 23.55 17.06
N GLY A 10 16.10 23.55 17.13
CA GLY A 10 15.23 23.92 16.00
C GLY A 10 15.23 22.92 14.83
N GLY A 11 15.75 21.71 15.05
CA GLY A 11 15.79 20.64 14.06
C GLY A 11 14.45 19.93 13.87
N SER A 12 14.33 19.12 12.81
CA SER A 12 13.14 18.30 12.55
C SER A 12 12.83 17.38 13.75
N PRO A 13 11.56 17.27 14.19
CA PRO A 13 11.15 16.32 15.22
C PRO A 13 11.14 14.87 14.71
N PHE A 14 11.47 14.64 13.45
CA PHE A 14 11.60 13.33 12.84
C PHE A 14 12.98 13.19 12.20
N GLY A 15 13.58 12.02 12.35
CA GLY A 15 14.78 11.68 11.61
C GLY A 15 15.12 10.20 11.69
N TYR A 16 16.18 9.85 10.97
CA TYR A 16 16.64 8.49 10.78
C TYR A 16 17.79 8.17 11.75
N ASP A 17 17.74 6.97 12.35
CA ASP A 17 18.84 6.44 13.17
C ASP A 17 19.40 5.17 12.49
N PRO A 18 20.57 5.24 11.83
CA PRO A 18 21.13 4.11 11.10
C PRO A 18 21.55 2.94 11.99
N ASN A 19 21.70 3.17 13.31
CA ASN A 19 22.08 2.12 14.26
C ASN A 19 20.87 1.36 14.82
N LYS A 20 19.65 1.80 14.50
CA LYS A 20 18.43 1.16 14.99
C LYS A 20 17.98 0.05 14.05
N VAL A 21 17.85 -1.16 14.59
CA VAL A 21 17.25 -2.29 13.87
C VAL A 21 15.72 -2.14 13.88
N PRO A 22 15.04 -2.09 12.71
CA PRO A 22 13.59 -2.08 12.65
C PRO A 22 12.99 -3.36 13.25
N ARG A 23 11.80 -3.24 13.85
CA ARG A 23 11.11 -4.37 14.50
C ARG A 23 9.62 -4.33 14.18
N LEU A 24 9.01 -5.51 14.09
CA LEU A 24 7.56 -5.68 14.06
C LEU A 24 7.11 -6.22 15.41
N GLY A 25 6.06 -5.60 15.96
CA GLY A 25 5.41 -6.05 17.19
C GLY A 25 4.17 -6.87 16.85
N VAL A 26 4.02 -8.04 17.47
CA VAL A 26 2.81 -8.86 17.38
C VAL A 26 2.22 -8.94 18.79
N ILE A 27 0.96 -8.53 18.91
CA ILE A 27 0.20 -8.62 20.16
C ILE A 27 -1.15 -9.27 19.85
N PRO A 28 -1.63 -10.21 20.68
CA PRO A 28 -2.99 -10.74 20.55
C PRO A 28 -4.01 -9.61 20.58
N ARG A 29 -5.01 -9.65 19.69
CA ARG A 29 -6.05 -8.61 19.59
C ARG A 29 -6.80 -8.36 20.91
N TYR A 30 -6.89 -9.38 21.76
CA TYR A 30 -7.58 -9.34 23.06
C TYR A 30 -6.60 -9.46 24.24
N ALA A 31 -5.33 -9.09 24.03
CA ALA A 31 -4.36 -9.02 25.10
C ALA A 31 -4.85 -8.11 26.24
N LYS A 32 -4.56 -8.49 27.48
CA LYS A 32 -4.99 -7.72 28.67
C LYS A 32 -4.06 -6.56 28.97
N ASP A 33 -2.79 -6.70 28.63
CA ASP A 33 -1.74 -5.72 28.86
C ASP A 33 -0.58 -5.92 27.85
N GLU A 34 0.42 -5.07 27.94
CA GLU A 34 1.57 -5.04 27.03
C GLU A 34 2.53 -6.22 27.19
N SER A 35 2.42 -7.02 28.26
CA SER A 35 3.32 -8.16 28.48
C SER A 35 3.15 -9.26 27.44
N GLU A 36 2.01 -9.28 26.75
CA GLU A 36 1.72 -10.19 25.64
C GLU A 36 2.34 -9.73 24.30
N MET A 37 2.93 -8.53 24.25
CA MET A 37 3.63 -8.02 23.06
C MET A 37 4.90 -8.81 22.80
N ARG A 38 5.07 -9.25 21.55
CA ARG A 38 6.27 -9.94 21.08
C ARG A 38 6.93 -9.14 19.97
N TRP A 39 8.20 -8.80 20.15
CA TRP A 39 8.98 -8.03 19.17
C TRP A 39 9.87 -8.94 18.33
N PHE A 40 9.80 -8.78 17.02
CA PHE A 40 10.63 -9.50 16.05
C PHE A 40 11.52 -8.50 15.31
N ASN A 41 12.83 -8.77 15.26
CA ASN A 41 13.76 -7.95 14.52
C ASN A 41 13.57 -8.17 13.02
N VAL A 42 13.48 -7.09 12.25
CA VAL A 42 13.30 -7.11 10.79
C VAL A 42 14.28 -6.12 10.15
N PRO A 43 15.59 -6.45 10.14
CA PRO A 43 16.64 -5.52 9.70
C PRO A 43 16.38 -5.00 8.28
N GLY A 44 16.40 -3.68 8.07
CA GLY A 44 16.21 -3.05 6.76
C GLY A 44 14.79 -3.11 6.20
N PHE A 45 13.78 -3.33 7.06
CA PHE A 45 12.37 -3.22 6.69
C PHE A 45 11.75 -1.98 7.36
N ASN A 46 11.65 -0.90 6.59
CA ASN A 46 11.14 0.39 7.02
C ASN A 46 9.79 0.64 6.36
N ILE A 47 8.72 0.67 7.13
CA ILE A 47 7.36 0.83 6.59
C ILE A 47 6.79 2.20 6.95
N LEU A 48 6.10 2.80 5.98
CA LEU A 48 5.18 3.93 6.20
C LEU A 48 3.72 3.47 6.06
N HIS A 49 3.46 2.61 5.07
CA HIS A 49 2.14 2.01 4.84
C HIS A 49 2.16 0.51 5.12
N ALA A 50 1.01 -0.02 5.52
CA ALA A 50 0.74 -1.46 5.58
C ALA A 50 -0.44 -1.76 4.65
N ILE A 51 -0.28 -2.73 3.73
CA ILE A 51 -1.32 -3.06 2.76
C ILE A 51 -2.32 -4.03 3.38
N ASN A 52 -1.80 -5.13 3.94
CA ASN A 52 -2.61 -6.09 4.68
C ASN A 52 -1.72 -6.97 5.57
N ALA A 53 -2.33 -7.59 6.57
CA ALA A 53 -1.70 -8.67 7.33
C ALA A 53 -2.76 -9.71 7.73
N TRP A 54 -2.36 -10.97 7.86
CA TRP A 54 -3.25 -12.06 8.24
C TRP A 54 -2.50 -13.21 8.94
N ASP A 55 -3.26 -14.04 9.61
CA ASP A 55 -2.79 -15.25 10.27
C ASP A 55 -2.79 -16.45 9.30
N GLU A 56 -1.75 -17.28 9.36
CA GLU A 56 -1.66 -18.60 8.74
C GLU A 56 -1.26 -19.65 9.79
N ASP A 57 -1.29 -20.93 9.39
CA ASP A 57 -0.87 -22.07 10.23
C ASP A 57 -1.57 -22.10 11.60
N ASP A 58 -2.88 -21.85 11.59
CA ASP A 58 -3.73 -21.80 12.79
C ASP A 58 -3.24 -20.78 13.83
N GLY A 59 -2.86 -19.58 13.35
CA GLY A 59 -2.38 -18.49 14.19
C GLY A 59 -0.92 -18.57 14.60
N ASN A 60 -0.14 -19.53 14.07
CA ASN A 60 1.29 -19.66 14.37
C ASN A 60 2.19 -18.84 13.44
N THR A 61 1.64 -18.31 12.34
CA THR A 61 2.40 -17.52 11.39
C THR A 61 1.66 -16.23 11.07
N ILE A 62 2.34 -15.09 11.17
CA ILE A 62 1.83 -13.81 10.66
C ILE A 62 2.41 -13.56 9.27
N VAL A 63 1.55 -13.22 8.32
CA VAL A 63 1.97 -12.73 7.01
C VAL A 63 1.56 -11.27 6.88
N MET A 64 2.48 -10.42 6.43
CA MET A 64 2.25 -9.00 6.17
C MET A 64 2.71 -8.67 4.76
N VAL A 65 1.93 -7.85 4.05
CA VAL A 65 2.33 -7.24 2.78
C VAL A 65 2.41 -5.74 2.98
N ALA A 66 3.56 -5.15 2.65
CA ALA A 66 3.76 -3.71 2.79
C ALA A 66 4.90 -3.19 1.87
N PRO A 67 4.83 -1.91 1.45
CA PRO A 67 5.95 -1.22 0.82
C PRO A 67 7.07 -0.98 1.84
N ASN A 68 8.26 -1.50 1.54
CA ASN A 68 9.48 -1.21 2.25
C ASN A 68 10.19 0.00 1.62
N VAL A 69 10.46 1.01 2.44
CA VAL A 69 11.22 2.21 2.07
C VAL A 69 12.72 1.87 2.10
N LEU A 70 13.32 1.70 0.92
CA LEU A 70 14.73 1.30 0.80
C LEU A 70 15.70 2.42 1.18
N SER A 71 15.34 3.67 0.88
CA SER A 71 16.13 4.88 1.17
C SER A 71 15.41 5.74 2.21
N VAL A 72 15.20 5.17 3.40
CA VAL A 72 14.40 5.78 4.48
C VAL A 72 14.98 7.10 4.99
N GLU A 73 16.30 7.31 4.85
CA GLU A 73 16.98 8.56 5.15
C GLU A 73 16.46 9.75 4.33
N HIS A 74 15.82 9.50 3.19
CA HIS A 74 15.25 10.51 2.31
C HIS A 74 13.74 10.69 2.47
N ALA A 75 13.07 9.82 3.25
CA ALA A 75 11.62 9.71 3.30
C ALA A 75 10.87 10.99 3.72
N LEU A 76 11.55 11.92 4.41
CA LEU A 76 10.92 13.13 4.93
C LEU A 76 11.35 14.42 4.22
N GLU A 77 12.44 14.38 3.44
CA GLU A 77 13.06 15.58 2.87
C GLU A 77 13.19 15.52 1.34
N ARG A 78 13.38 14.31 0.79
CA ARG A 78 13.70 14.06 -0.61
C ARG A 78 12.94 12.84 -1.14
N LEU A 79 11.61 12.93 -1.12
CA LEU A 79 10.71 11.87 -1.61
C LEU A 79 11.05 11.43 -3.05
N ASP A 80 11.58 12.33 -3.87
CA ASP A 80 12.02 12.03 -5.24
C ASP A 80 13.13 10.97 -5.31
N LEU A 81 13.90 10.80 -4.23
CA LEU A 81 14.95 9.78 -4.11
C LEU A 81 14.46 8.48 -3.47
N VAL A 82 13.20 8.42 -3.03
CA VAL A 82 12.66 7.26 -2.33
C VAL A 82 12.23 6.19 -3.33
N HIS A 83 12.70 4.96 -3.08
CA HIS A 83 12.22 3.75 -3.74
C HIS A 83 11.51 2.84 -2.75
N ASN A 84 10.24 2.57 -3.02
CA ASN A 84 9.38 1.71 -2.24
C ASN A 84 9.22 0.35 -2.92
N LEU A 85 9.55 -0.71 -2.19
CA LEU A 85 9.52 -2.08 -2.66
C LEU A 85 8.41 -2.84 -1.93
N VAL A 86 7.35 -3.23 -2.62
CA VAL A 86 6.31 -4.07 -1.97
C VAL A 86 6.93 -5.43 -1.62
N GLU A 87 6.95 -5.74 -0.33
CA GLU A 87 7.46 -6.98 0.20
C GLU A 87 6.37 -7.75 0.94
N LYS A 88 6.48 -9.08 0.91
CA LYS A 88 5.77 -9.99 1.80
C LYS A 88 6.72 -10.43 2.92
N VAL A 89 6.33 -10.14 4.15
CA VAL A 89 7.02 -10.54 5.37
C VAL A 89 6.25 -11.70 6.01
N ARG A 90 6.95 -12.75 6.43
CA ARG A 90 6.38 -13.87 7.17
C ARG A 90 7.11 -14.00 8.50
N ILE A 91 6.37 -14.09 9.59
CA ILE A 91 6.89 -14.23 10.95
C ILE A 91 6.36 -15.56 11.50
N ASP A 92 7.26 -16.50 11.78
CA ASP A 92 6.94 -17.73 12.51
C ASP A 92 6.94 -17.42 14.01
N LEU A 93 5.77 -17.54 14.65
CA LEU A 93 5.60 -17.22 16.07
C LEU A 93 6.13 -18.31 17.00
N LYS A 94 6.47 -19.51 16.52
CA LYS A 94 7.11 -20.55 17.34
C LYS A 94 8.62 -20.38 17.35
N THR A 95 9.22 -20.19 16.18
CA THR A 95 10.68 -20.12 16.03
C THR A 95 11.22 -18.69 16.16
N GLY A 96 10.38 -17.69 15.94
CA GLY A 96 10.78 -16.29 15.87
C GLY A 96 11.49 -15.91 14.57
N ILE A 97 11.54 -16.82 13.60
CA ILE A 97 12.15 -16.58 12.30
C ILE A 97 11.28 -15.62 11.49
N VAL A 98 11.92 -14.59 10.94
CA VAL A 98 11.31 -13.65 10.00
C VAL A 98 11.91 -13.85 8.61
N THR A 99 11.07 -14.05 7.61
CA THR A 99 11.47 -14.09 6.20
C THR A 99 10.80 -12.96 5.43
N ARG A 100 11.49 -12.45 4.41
CA ARG A 100 11.04 -11.33 3.58
C ARG A 100 11.22 -11.68 2.12
N LYS A 101 10.24 -11.31 1.32
CA LYS A 101 10.23 -11.55 -0.12
C LYS A 101 9.77 -10.28 -0.86
N PRO A 102 10.58 -9.71 -1.76
CA PRO A 102 10.11 -8.65 -2.65
C PRO A 102 9.11 -9.22 -3.68
N MET A 103 8.01 -8.50 -3.89
CA MET A 103 6.94 -8.90 -4.81
C MET A 103 7.14 -8.30 -6.20
N SER A 104 7.77 -7.13 -6.30
CA SER A 104 8.13 -6.49 -7.57
C SER A 104 9.31 -5.56 -7.35
N ALA A 105 10.17 -5.40 -8.35
CA ALA A 105 11.26 -4.42 -8.35
C ALA A 105 10.79 -2.98 -8.67
N ARG A 106 9.54 -2.78 -9.11
CA ARG A 106 9.00 -1.45 -9.39
C ARG A 106 8.90 -0.61 -8.11
N ASN A 107 8.99 0.72 -8.25
CA ASN A 107 8.72 1.66 -7.17
C ASN A 107 7.20 1.68 -6.91
N LEU A 108 6.75 0.95 -5.89
CA LEU A 108 5.33 0.72 -5.61
C LEU A 108 4.99 1.11 -4.18
N ASP A 109 3.92 1.89 -4.02
CA ASP A 109 3.38 2.33 -2.72
C ASP A 109 1.85 2.47 -2.78
N PHE A 110 1.22 2.96 -1.71
CA PHE A 110 -0.22 3.21 -1.61
C PHE A 110 -1.04 1.98 -2.06
N GLY A 111 -0.62 0.80 -1.62
CA GLY A 111 -1.25 -0.45 -1.99
C GLY A 111 -2.59 -0.62 -1.30
N VAL A 112 -3.63 -0.91 -2.07
CA VAL A 112 -4.98 -1.17 -1.60
C VAL A 112 -5.44 -2.58 -1.98
N ILE A 113 -6.41 -3.08 -1.24
CA ILE A 113 -7.04 -4.40 -1.45
C ILE A 113 -8.56 -4.25 -1.52
N ASN A 114 -9.23 -5.34 -1.91
CA ASN A 114 -10.65 -5.48 -1.62
C ASN A 114 -10.87 -5.46 -0.10
N GLN A 115 -11.62 -4.46 0.38
CA GLN A 115 -11.83 -4.22 1.80
C GLN A 115 -12.51 -5.39 2.55
N GLY A 116 -13.19 -6.30 1.83
CA GLY A 116 -13.73 -7.55 2.42
C GLY A 116 -12.65 -8.51 2.96
N TYR A 117 -11.39 -8.28 2.57
CA TYR A 117 -10.22 -9.08 2.92
C TYR A 117 -9.26 -8.41 3.91
N VAL A 118 -9.62 -7.25 4.48
CA VAL A 118 -8.80 -6.64 5.55
C VAL A 118 -8.64 -7.62 6.70
N GLY A 119 -7.39 -7.87 7.12
CA GLY A 119 -7.07 -8.83 8.18
C GLY A 119 -7.17 -10.30 7.76
N LYS A 120 -7.49 -10.59 6.49
CA LYS A 120 -7.64 -11.94 5.94
C LYS A 120 -6.67 -12.15 4.80
N LYS A 121 -6.36 -13.41 4.53
CA LYS A 121 -5.54 -13.78 3.37
C LYS A 121 -6.18 -13.30 2.08
N ASN A 122 -5.46 -12.49 1.32
CA ASN A 122 -5.88 -11.93 0.04
C ASN A 122 -4.87 -12.30 -1.07
N LYS A 123 -5.34 -12.33 -2.31
CA LYS A 123 -4.56 -12.65 -3.51
C LYS A 123 -4.14 -11.39 -4.26
N TYR A 124 -4.98 -10.36 -4.32
CA TYR A 124 -4.76 -9.20 -5.18
C TYR A 124 -4.49 -7.93 -4.38
N VAL A 125 -3.48 -7.19 -4.83
CA VAL A 125 -3.14 -5.85 -4.33
C VAL A 125 -3.07 -4.90 -5.52
N TYR A 126 -3.63 -3.70 -5.39
CA TYR A 126 -3.53 -2.63 -6.38
C TYR A 126 -2.63 -1.54 -5.82
N ALA A 127 -1.48 -1.29 -6.46
CA ALA A 127 -0.48 -0.36 -5.94
C ALA A 127 -0.18 0.76 -6.93
N ALA A 128 0.06 1.96 -6.40
CA ALA A 128 0.50 3.12 -7.16
C ALA A 128 1.93 2.91 -7.66
N VAL A 129 2.21 3.34 -8.89
CA VAL A 129 3.56 3.34 -9.48
C VAL A 129 4.18 4.72 -9.26
N GLY A 130 5.22 4.80 -8.43
CA GLY A 130 5.99 6.02 -8.24
C GLY A 130 6.79 6.39 -9.50
N ASP A 131 6.85 7.68 -9.82
CA ASP A 131 7.66 8.23 -10.92
C ASP A 131 8.36 9.52 -10.48
N PRO A 132 9.57 9.38 -9.93
CA PRO A 132 9.94 9.92 -8.62
C PRO A 132 8.78 10.49 -7.76
N LEU A 133 8.64 10.02 -6.52
CA LEU A 133 7.60 10.54 -5.63
C LEU A 133 7.74 12.08 -5.42
N PRO A 134 6.63 12.83 -5.25
CA PRO A 134 5.26 12.36 -5.00
C PRO A 134 4.44 12.03 -6.26
N LYS A 135 5.04 12.06 -7.46
CA LYS A 135 4.30 11.80 -8.69
C LYS A 135 4.03 10.31 -8.84
N ILE A 136 2.76 9.98 -9.12
CA ILE A 136 2.29 8.62 -9.36
C ILE A 136 1.93 8.47 -10.83
N SER A 137 2.69 7.67 -11.59
CA SER A 137 2.51 7.54 -13.05
C SER A 137 1.51 6.46 -13.47
N GLY A 138 1.00 5.67 -12.52
CA GLY A 138 0.08 4.58 -12.85
C GLY A 138 -0.32 3.71 -11.67
N VAL A 139 -0.96 2.59 -11.99
CA VAL A 139 -1.40 1.55 -11.05
C VAL A 139 -0.98 0.19 -11.60
N VAL A 140 -0.53 -0.71 -10.71
CA VAL A 140 -0.35 -2.13 -11.00
C VAL A 140 -1.29 -2.97 -10.16
N LYS A 141 -1.66 -4.14 -10.69
CA LYS A 141 -2.26 -5.23 -9.93
C LYS A 141 -1.19 -6.28 -9.67
N LEU A 142 -0.97 -6.60 -8.40
CA LEU A 142 -0.12 -7.68 -7.93
C LEU A 142 -0.98 -8.88 -7.58
N ASP A 143 -0.56 -10.07 -8.00
CA ASP A 143 -1.00 -11.36 -7.44
C ASP A 143 0.02 -11.79 -6.39
N VAL A 144 -0.32 -11.59 -5.12
CA VAL A 144 0.56 -11.93 -4.00
C VAL A 144 0.57 -13.42 -3.68
N SER A 145 -0.25 -14.26 -4.32
CA SER A 145 -0.20 -15.72 -4.11
C SER A 145 0.94 -16.41 -4.88
N LYS A 146 1.50 -15.73 -5.88
CA LYS A 146 2.52 -16.28 -6.78
C LYS A 146 3.84 -16.65 -6.10
N GLY A 147 4.50 -17.68 -6.66
CA GLY A 147 5.76 -18.24 -6.19
C GLY A 147 6.95 -17.28 -6.31
N GLU A 148 8.12 -17.67 -5.81
CA GLU A 148 9.31 -16.81 -5.74
C GLU A 148 9.87 -16.35 -7.09
N ARG A 149 9.68 -17.15 -8.13
CA ARG A 149 10.24 -16.91 -9.47
C ARG A 149 9.22 -16.40 -10.48
N GLU A 150 7.99 -16.18 -10.05
CA GLU A 150 6.91 -15.73 -10.91
C GLU A 150 6.75 -14.22 -10.85
N GLU A 151 6.47 -13.61 -12.00
CA GLU A 151 6.09 -12.21 -12.06
C GLU A 151 4.78 -12.00 -11.31
N CYS A 152 4.83 -11.21 -10.23
CA CYS A 152 3.65 -10.92 -9.41
C CYS A 152 2.78 -9.83 -10.03
N ILE A 153 3.32 -8.97 -10.92
CA ILE A 153 2.50 -7.98 -11.64
C ILE A 153 1.66 -8.72 -12.68
N VAL A 154 0.34 -8.68 -12.52
CA VAL A 154 -0.62 -9.35 -13.42
C VAL A 154 -1.47 -8.37 -14.23
N ALA A 155 -1.46 -7.08 -13.87
CA ALA A 155 -2.01 -6.01 -14.70
C ALA A 155 -1.29 -4.68 -14.46
N THR A 156 -1.32 -3.78 -15.44
CA THR A 156 -0.70 -2.45 -15.33
C THR A 156 -1.47 -1.42 -16.15
N ARG A 157 -1.68 -0.23 -15.57
CA ARG A 157 -2.10 0.98 -16.25
C ARG A 157 -1.11 2.10 -15.95
N LEU A 158 -0.36 2.52 -16.96
CA LEU A 158 0.38 3.79 -16.92
C LEU A 158 -0.48 4.88 -17.53
N TYR A 159 -0.52 6.06 -16.92
CA TYR A 159 -1.34 7.18 -17.38
C TYR A 159 -0.73 7.87 -18.61
N GLY A 160 0.61 7.90 -18.69
CA GLY A 160 1.35 8.48 -19.81
C GLY A 160 1.23 10.01 -19.91
N GLY A 161 1.97 10.63 -20.85
CA GLY A 161 1.70 12.01 -21.26
C GLY A 161 1.92 13.12 -20.22
N ALA A 162 2.66 12.87 -19.14
CA ALA A 162 2.73 13.74 -17.93
C ALA A 162 1.41 13.82 -17.14
N CYS A 163 0.62 12.74 -17.23
CA CYS A 163 -0.52 12.52 -16.34
C CYS A 163 -0.07 11.77 -15.09
N TYR A 164 -0.47 12.28 -13.94
CA TYR A 164 -0.12 11.73 -12.64
C TYR A 164 -1.35 11.60 -11.75
N GLY A 165 -1.44 10.51 -10.99
CA GLY A 165 -2.53 10.25 -10.06
C GLY A 165 -2.10 10.30 -8.61
N GLY A 166 -2.82 9.54 -7.78
CA GLY A 166 -2.51 9.31 -6.36
C GLY A 166 -2.83 7.87 -5.96
N GLU A 167 -3.25 7.70 -4.70
CA GLU A 167 -3.70 6.41 -4.16
C GLU A 167 -4.87 5.84 -4.99
N PRO A 168 -4.75 4.61 -5.55
CA PRO A 168 -5.88 3.92 -6.16
C PRO A 168 -6.84 3.42 -5.07
N ILE A 169 -8.13 3.27 -5.40
CA ILE A 169 -9.11 2.68 -4.48
C ILE A 169 -9.81 1.52 -5.19
N PHE A 170 -9.90 0.36 -4.52
CA PHE A 170 -10.70 -0.75 -5.01
C PHE A 170 -12.16 -0.60 -4.57
N VAL A 171 -13.09 -0.78 -5.51
CA VAL A 171 -14.53 -0.73 -5.29
C VAL A 171 -15.15 -2.04 -5.76
N PRO A 172 -15.62 -2.92 -4.86
CA PRO A 172 -16.25 -4.18 -5.25
C PRO A 172 -17.54 -3.93 -6.04
N LYS A 173 -17.78 -4.72 -7.09
CA LYS A 173 -19.00 -4.64 -7.89
C LYS A 173 -20.22 -5.17 -7.11
N GLN A 174 -20.00 -6.25 -6.36
CA GLN A 174 -21.01 -6.91 -5.53
C GLN A 174 -20.44 -7.20 -4.14
N PRO A 175 -20.31 -6.18 -3.27
CA PRO A 175 -19.65 -6.32 -1.96
C PRO A 175 -20.31 -7.33 -1.02
N ASP A 176 -21.62 -7.55 -1.18
CA ASP A 176 -22.41 -8.41 -0.29
C ASP A 176 -22.59 -9.83 -0.90
N ASN A 177 -21.96 -10.11 -2.04
CA ASN A 177 -21.96 -11.43 -2.67
C ASN A 177 -20.71 -12.23 -2.23
N PRO A 178 -20.86 -13.26 -1.39
CA PRO A 178 -19.72 -14.07 -0.94
C PRO A 178 -19.10 -14.92 -2.04
N GLU A 179 -19.81 -15.15 -3.15
CA GLU A 179 -19.33 -15.90 -4.31
C GLU A 179 -18.59 -15.01 -5.32
N ALA A 180 -18.55 -13.69 -5.10
CA ALA A 180 -17.81 -12.78 -5.96
C ALA A 180 -16.31 -13.05 -5.85
N GLU A 181 -15.63 -13.09 -6.99
CA GLU A 181 -14.16 -13.18 -7.00
C GLU A 181 -13.55 -11.95 -6.34
N GLU A 182 -12.37 -12.13 -5.72
CA GLU A 182 -11.71 -11.09 -4.93
C GLU A 182 -11.50 -9.77 -5.71
N ASP A 183 -11.24 -9.87 -7.02
CA ASP A 183 -11.01 -8.78 -7.95
C ASP A 183 -12.26 -8.39 -8.79
N ASP A 184 -13.45 -8.90 -8.48
CA ASP A 184 -14.70 -8.50 -9.14
C ASP A 184 -15.13 -7.10 -8.70
N GLY A 185 -14.63 -6.10 -9.41
CA GLY A 185 -14.83 -4.72 -9.06
C GLY A 185 -14.10 -3.75 -9.98
N TYR A 186 -13.90 -2.56 -9.45
CA TYR A 186 -13.28 -1.45 -10.15
C TYR A 186 -12.10 -0.91 -9.33
N VAL A 187 -11.07 -0.45 -10.03
CA VAL A 187 -10.05 0.41 -9.44
C VAL A 187 -10.33 1.83 -9.88
N VAL A 188 -10.47 2.74 -8.93
CA VAL A 188 -10.71 4.15 -9.21
C VAL A 188 -9.52 5.01 -8.80
N SER A 189 -9.27 6.09 -9.52
CA SER A 189 -8.18 7.02 -9.21
C SER A 189 -8.42 8.40 -9.81
N TYR A 190 -8.01 9.45 -9.08
CA TYR A 190 -7.89 10.78 -9.64
C TYR A 190 -6.60 10.88 -10.46
N VAL A 191 -6.67 11.46 -11.65
CA VAL A 191 -5.53 11.69 -12.53
C VAL A 191 -5.52 13.15 -12.98
N HIS A 192 -4.38 13.80 -12.82
CA HIS A 192 -4.10 15.17 -13.22
C HIS A 192 -3.14 15.17 -14.42
N ASP A 193 -3.54 15.86 -15.49
CA ASP A 193 -2.68 16.14 -16.63
C ASP A 193 -1.94 17.47 -16.38
N GLU A 194 -0.63 17.41 -16.12
CA GLU A 194 0.17 18.60 -15.83
C GLU A 194 0.32 19.54 -17.06
N LYS A 195 0.09 19.05 -18.28
CA LYS A 195 0.19 19.87 -19.50
C LYS A 195 -1.05 20.72 -19.73
N SER A 196 -2.22 20.10 -19.59
CA SER A 196 -3.51 20.79 -19.82
C SER A 196 -4.07 21.43 -18.55
N GLY A 197 -3.59 21.02 -17.37
CA GLY A 197 -4.14 21.44 -16.08
C GLY A 197 -5.43 20.71 -15.70
N GLU A 198 -5.92 19.79 -16.55
CA GLU A 198 -7.17 19.08 -16.32
C GLU A 198 -7.02 17.95 -15.29
N SER A 199 -8.12 17.60 -14.65
CA SER A 199 -8.20 16.39 -13.80
C SER A 199 -9.37 15.51 -14.25
N ARG A 200 -9.19 14.21 -14.14
CA ARG A 200 -10.20 13.18 -14.44
C ARG A 200 -10.28 12.20 -13.28
N PHE A 201 -11.47 11.68 -13.02
CA PHE A 201 -11.67 10.51 -12.18
C PHE A 201 -11.83 9.30 -13.08
N LEU A 202 -10.87 8.38 -13.01
CA LEU A 202 -10.85 7.16 -13.81
C LEU A 202 -11.53 6.03 -13.06
N VAL A 203 -12.31 5.23 -13.77
CA VAL A 203 -12.87 3.97 -13.32
C VAL A 203 -12.31 2.88 -14.23
N MET A 204 -11.57 1.94 -13.65
CA MET A 204 -10.88 0.87 -14.36
C MET A 204 -11.45 -0.48 -13.96
N ASP A 205 -11.63 -1.39 -14.92
CA ASP A 205 -11.98 -2.78 -14.63
C ASP A 205 -10.82 -3.47 -13.91
N ALA A 206 -11.05 -3.89 -12.66
CA ALA A 206 -10.05 -4.45 -11.77
C ALA A 206 -9.61 -5.88 -12.14
N LYS A 207 -10.42 -6.58 -12.96
CA LYS A 207 -10.17 -7.95 -13.44
C LYS A 207 -9.42 -7.98 -14.77
N SER A 208 -9.58 -6.94 -15.59
CA SER A 208 -8.91 -6.84 -16.89
C SER A 208 -7.37 -6.88 -16.77
N ALA A 209 -6.70 -7.51 -17.75
CA ALA A 209 -5.24 -7.66 -17.80
C ALA A 209 -4.47 -6.33 -17.91
N HIS A 210 -5.16 -5.25 -18.26
CA HIS A 210 -4.57 -3.93 -18.46
C HIS A 210 -5.20 -2.83 -17.60
N LEU A 211 -6.08 -3.16 -16.65
CA LEU A 211 -6.88 -2.16 -15.92
C LEU A 211 -7.56 -1.19 -16.91
N GLU A 212 -8.38 -1.74 -17.81
CA GLU A 212 -9.09 -1.02 -18.86
C GLU A 212 -9.99 0.07 -18.27
N ILE A 213 -9.89 1.28 -18.83
CA ILE A 213 -10.72 2.41 -18.39
C ILE A 213 -12.13 2.20 -18.96
N VAL A 214 -13.08 1.90 -18.08
CA VAL A 214 -14.50 1.72 -18.43
C VAL A 214 -15.28 3.03 -18.32
N ALA A 215 -14.78 3.99 -17.54
CA ALA A 215 -15.30 5.36 -17.51
C ALA A 215 -14.21 6.35 -17.12
N ALA A 216 -14.30 7.58 -17.65
CA ALA A 216 -13.46 8.70 -17.26
C ALA A 216 -14.32 9.95 -17.10
N VAL A 217 -14.39 10.49 -15.88
CA VAL A 217 -15.17 11.68 -15.56
C VAL A 217 -14.24 12.88 -15.53
N LYS A 218 -14.43 13.83 -16.46
CA LYS A 218 -13.71 15.11 -16.41
C LYS A 218 -14.21 15.94 -15.24
N LEU A 219 -13.28 16.44 -14.43
CA LEU A 219 -13.61 17.26 -13.26
C LEU A 219 -13.63 18.75 -13.64
N PRO A 220 -14.48 19.56 -12.98
CA PRO A 220 -14.62 20.98 -13.31
C PRO A 220 -13.40 21.82 -12.91
N ARG A 221 -12.51 21.27 -12.06
CA ARG A 221 -11.29 21.91 -11.57
C ARG A 221 -10.20 20.87 -11.33
N ARG A 222 -8.97 21.36 -11.21
CA ARG A 222 -7.81 20.56 -10.79
C ARG A 222 -8.04 19.95 -9.40
N VAL A 223 -7.82 18.64 -9.30
CA VAL A 223 -7.62 17.96 -8.02
C VAL A 223 -6.11 17.90 -7.77
N PRO A 224 -5.59 18.53 -6.70
CA PRO A 224 -4.17 18.47 -6.38
C PRO A 224 -3.77 17.07 -5.92
N TYR A 225 -2.46 16.79 -5.92
CA TYR A 225 -1.93 15.59 -5.28
C TYR A 225 -2.34 15.56 -3.81
N GLY A 226 -2.89 14.42 -3.38
CA GLY A 226 -3.37 14.19 -2.03
C GLY A 226 -2.68 12.99 -1.40
N PHE A 227 -3.23 12.55 -0.26
CA PHE A 227 -2.81 11.35 0.44
C PHE A 227 -3.87 10.27 0.27
N HIS A 228 -4.54 9.90 1.37
CA HIS A 228 -5.46 8.79 1.40
C HIS A 228 -6.88 9.16 0.97
N GLY A 229 -7.58 8.18 0.41
CA GLY A 229 -9.00 8.25 0.08
C GLY A 229 -9.80 7.10 0.68
N LEU A 230 -11.12 7.25 0.64
CA LEU A 230 -12.08 6.22 1.03
C LEU A 230 -13.23 6.24 0.03
N PHE A 231 -13.75 5.06 -0.30
CA PHE A 231 -15.01 4.93 -1.02
C PHE A 231 -16.11 4.49 -0.04
N VAL A 232 -17.12 5.33 0.13
CA VAL A 232 -18.27 5.03 1.00
C VAL A 232 -19.46 4.65 0.13
N ARG A 233 -20.04 3.48 0.37
CA ARG A 233 -21.22 3.01 -0.37
C ARG A 233 -22.46 3.72 0.12
N LYS A 234 -23.48 3.80 -0.75
CA LYS A 234 -24.77 4.38 -0.39
C LYS A 234 -25.38 3.78 0.88
N ASN A 235 -25.40 2.44 0.99
CA ASN A 235 -25.94 1.76 2.17
C ASN A 235 -25.14 2.02 3.47
N GLU A 236 -23.90 2.50 3.38
CA GLU A 236 -23.10 2.91 4.53
C GLU A 236 -23.40 4.36 4.92
N LEU A 237 -23.64 5.23 3.93
CA LEU A 237 -24.11 6.60 4.15
C LEU A 237 -25.52 6.63 4.76
N ASP A 238 -26.42 5.76 4.31
CA ASP A 238 -27.81 5.70 4.79
C ASP A 238 -27.92 5.23 6.25
N LYS A 239 -26.82 4.81 6.89
CA LYS A 239 -26.74 4.42 8.31
C LYS A 239 -26.23 5.54 9.23
N LEU A 240 -25.81 6.68 8.68
CA LEU A 240 -25.40 7.88 9.42
C LEU A 240 -26.62 8.73 9.79
#